data_AF-A0A516SJV9-F1
#
_entry.id   AF-A0A516SJV9-F1
#
_cell.length_a   1.000
_cell.length_b   1.000
_cell.length_c   1.000
_cell.angle_alpha   90.00
_cell.angle_beta   90.00
_cell.angle_gamma   90.00
#
_symmetry.space_group_name_H-M   'P 1'
#
loop_
_entity.id
_entity.type
_entity.pdbx_description
1 polymer ?
#
loop_
_entity_poly.entity_id
_entity_poly.type
_entity_poly.pdbx_seq_one_letter_code
_entity_poly.pdbx_strand_id
1 'polypeptide(L)'
;MDLLELKNQSDVGDIIDALYALGAKGKNAASPQLIQVLKGLAKHEDPAVREEVAACAGIRLRLAELYPVFLDRLRDEEDDVSVLPPLIDAVVALGIHGAGTCAEITKILSDYVFDEKEDDEVRGVAYLGVLKLWGKISPREYAVAPRVLSEMSWDAKLIRDLVD
;
A
#
# COMPACT_ATOMS: atom_id res chain seq x y z
N MET A 1 14.78 -5.45 -17.41
CA MET A 1 13.79 -4.43 -17.04
C MET A 1 14.25 -3.04 -17.39
N ASP A 2 14.05 -2.71 -18.66
CA ASP A 2 13.95 -1.35 -19.19
C ASP A 2 12.47 -0.92 -19.13
N LEU A 3 12.20 0.38 -19.01
CA LEU A 3 10.89 1.01 -19.21
C LEU A 3 10.16 0.51 -20.47
N LEU A 4 10.90 0.30 -21.56
CA LEU A 4 10.37 -0.17 -22.84
C LEU A 4 9.83 -1.60 -22.75
N GLU A 5 10.41 -2.45 -21.90
CA GLU A 5 9.90 -3.80 -21.67
C GLU A 5 8.54 -3.71 -20.96
N LEU A 6 8.46 -2.95 -19.85
CA LEU A 6 7.23 -2.82 -19.07
C LEU A 6 6.07 -2.16 -19.85
N LYS A 7 6.36 -1.15 -20.69
CA LYS A 7 5.33 -0.49 -21.52
C LYS A 7 4.75 -1.38 -22.61
N ASN A 8 5.53 -2.34 -23.10
CA ASN A 8 5.14 -3.17 -24.23
C ASN A 8 4.49 -4.49 -23.79
N GLN A 9 4.45 -4.77 -22.48
CA GLN A 9 3.74 -5.96 -21.99
C GLN A 9 2.23 -5.75 -22.10
N SER A 10 1.57 -6.68 -22.79
CA SER A 10 0.12 -6.77 -22.84
C SER A 10 -0.44 -7.91 -22.00
N ASP A 11 0.42 -8.87 -21.62
CA ASP A 11 0.04 -9.99 -20.76
C ASP A 11 0.22 -9.63 -19.29
N VAL A 12 -0.78 -9.97 -18.46
CA VAL A 12 -0.78 -9.68 -17.03
C VAL A 12 0.39 -10.33 -16.30
N GLY A 13 0.73 -11.58 -16.66
CA GLY A 13 1.84 -12.30 -16.07
C GLY A 13 3.18 -11.63 -16.36
N ASP A 14 3.39 -11.23 -17.62
CA ASP A 14 4.60 -10.51 -18.03
C ASP A 14 4.74 -9.15 -17.32
N ILE A 15 3.63 -8.44 -17.07
CA ILE A 15 3.63 -7.19 -16.30
C ILE A 15 4.04 -7.45 -14.85
N ILE A 16 3.48 -8.47 -14.20
CA ILE A 16 3.76 -8.82 -12.80
C ILE A 16 5.22 -9.23 -12.63
N ASP A 17 5.73 -10.12 -13.49
CA ASP A 17 7.13 -10.54 -13.48
C ASP A 17 8.06 -9.33 -13.68
N ALA A 18 7.64 -8.39 -14.54
CA ALA A 18 8.37 -7.17 -14.78
C ALA A 18 8.44 -6.26 -13.53
N LEU A 19 7.32 -6.09 -12.83
CA LEU A 19 7.26 -5.32 -11.59
C LEU A 19 8.07 -5.97 -10.47
N TYR A 20 8.03 -7.30 -10.35
CA TYR A 20 8.79 -8.03 -9.35
C TYR A 20 10.30 -7.84 -9.52
N ALA A 21 10.80 -8.07 -10.73
CA ALA A 21 12.23 -7.91 -11.02
C ALA A 21 12.67 -6.44 -11.03
N LEU A 22 11.76 -5.48 -11.29
CA LEU A 22 12.03 -4.07 -11.06
C LEU A 22 12.22 -3.76 -9.56
N GLY A 23 11.34 -4.27 -8.70
CA GLY A 23 11.43 -4.09 -7.24
C GLY A 23 12.76 -4.61 -6.66
N ALA A 24 13.29 -5.70 -7.21
CA ALA A 24 14.58 -6.27 -6.81
C ALA A 24 15.80 -5.39 -7.14
N LYS A 25 15.69 -4.44 -8.09
CA LYS A 25 16.77 -3.51 -8.46
C LYS A 25 16.93 -2.35 -7.47
N GLY A 26 15.94 -2.15 -6.60
CA GLY A 26 15.93 -1.06 -5.62
C GLY A 26 15.67 0.32 -6.23
N LYS A 27 15.50 1.33 -5.35
CA LYS A 27 15.02 2.69 -5.70
C LYS A 27 15.82 3.40 -6.80
N ASN A 28 17.10 3.08 -6.96
CA ASN A 28 17.97 3.71 -7.96
C ASN A 28 17.55 3.43 -9.41
N ALA A 29 16.66 2.48 -9.64
CA ALA A 29 16.07 2.21 -10.95
C ALA A 29 14.98 3.22 -11.37
N ALA A 30 14.53 4.09 -10.46
CA ALA A 30 13.40 4.98 -10.70
C ALA A 30 13.78 6.18 -11.59
N SER A 31 13.32 6.17 -12.83
CA SER A 31 13.31 7.35 -13.72
C SER A 31 11.94 8.04 -13.69
N PRO A 32 11.86 9.34 -14.03
CA PRO A 32 10.58 10.04 -14.16
C PRO A 32 9.62 9.33 -15.11
N GLN A 33 10.12 8.74 -16.20
CA GLN A 33 9.30 8.00 -17.15
C GLN A 33 8.77 6.69 -16.57
N LEU A 34 9.58 5.97 -15.78
CA LEU A 34 9.13 4.76 -15.08
C LEU A 34 8.05 5.08 -14.07
N ILE A 35 8.19 6.18 -13.32
CA ILE A 35 7.16 6.67 -12.39
C ILE A 35 5.84 6.90 -13.13
N GLN A 36 5.85 7.49 -14.33
CA GLN A 36 4.61 7.67 -15.11
C GLN A 36 3.97 6.34 -15.53
N VAL A 37 4.78 5.33 -15.88
CA VAL A 37 4.26 3.99 -16.21
C VAL A 37 3.63 3.34 -14.98
N LEU A 38 4.31 3.37 -13.84
CA LEU A 38 3.79 2.82 -12.58
C LEU A 38 2.50 3.53 -12.15
N LYS A 39 2.37 4.84 -12.36
CA LYS A 39 1.12 5.58 -12.13
C LYS A 39 -0.03 5.09 -13.01
N GLY A 40 0.26 4.73 -14.26
CA GLY A 40 -0.73 4.13 -15.16
C GLY A 40 -1.12 2.73 -14.71
N LEU A 41 -0.14 1.88 -14.37
CA LEU A 41 -0.38 0.51 -13.92
C LEU A 41 -1.09 0.44 -12.57
N ALA A 42 -0.95 1.44 -11.70
CA ALA A 42 -1.72 1.55 -10.46
C ALA A 42 -3.25 1.63 -10.72
N LYS A 43 -3.66 1.92 -11.96
CA LYS A 43 -5.06 1.99 -12.41
C LYS A 43 -5.40 0.90 -13.43
N HIS A 44 -4.57 -0.14 -13.53
CA HIS A 44 -4.79 -1.24 -14.45
C HIS A 44 -6.10 -1.98 -14.11
N GLU A 45 -6.78 -2.52 -15.14
CA GLU A 45 -8.06 -3.22 -14.96
C GLU A 45 -7.91 -4.48 -14.10
N ASP A 46 -6.80 -5.20 -14.30
CA ASP A 46 -6.48 -6.40 -13.54
C ASP A 46 -5.98 -6.06 -12.11
N PRO A 47 -6.63 -6.57 -11.06
CA PRO A 47 -6.26 -6.31 -9.67
C PRO A 47 -4.87 -6.86 -9.30
N ALA A 48 -4.43 -7.97 -9.88
CA ALA A 48 -3.11 -8.53 -9.60
C ALA A 48 -1.99 -7.59 -10.09
N VAL A 49 -2.22 -6.86 -11.18
CA VAL A 49 -1.30 -5.80 -11.62
C VAL A 49 -1.29 -4.64 -10.61
N ARG A 50 -2.46 -4.21 -10.11
CA ARG A 50 -2.55 -3.10 -9.13
C ARG A 50 -1.87 -3.45 -7.80
N GLU A 51 -2.12 -4.66 -7.29
CA GLU A 51 -1.46 -5.23 -6.12
C GLU A 51 0.06 -5.18 -6.27
N GLU A 52 0.58 -5.71 -7.39
CA GLU A 52 2.02 -5.80 -7.57
C GLU A 52 2.66 -4.42 -7.80
N VAL A 53 1.92 -3.44 -8.35
CA VAL A 53 2.36 -2.04 -8.40
C VAL A 53 2.47 -1.44 -7.01
N ALA A 54 1.50 -1.66 -6.11
CA ALA A 54 1.57 -1.21 -4.73
C ALA A 54 2.78 -1.80 -4.01
N ALA A 55 2.99 -3.11 -4.14
CA ALA A 55 4.14 -3.80 -3.57
C ALA A 55 5.47 -3.29 -4.14
N CYS A 56 5.58 -3.18 -5.47
CA CYS A 56 6.80 -2.72 -6.13
C CYS A 56 7.11 -1.26 -5.81
N ALA A 57 6.21 -0.34 -6.14
CA ALA A 57 6.48 1.09 -6.07
C ALA A 57 6.42 1.64 -4.63
N GLY A 58 5.50 1.14 -3.80
CA GLY A 58 5.30 1.61 -2.44
C GLY A 58 6.23 0.96 -1.42
N ILE A 59 6.40 -0.36 -1.49
CA ILE A 59 7.11 -1.12 -0.46
C ILE A 59 8.59 -1.34 -0.83
N ARG A 60 8.86 -1.88 -2.02
CA ARG A 60 10.22 -2.27 -2.44
C ARG A 60 11.06 -1.06 -2.90
N LEU A 61 10.47 -0.19 -3.73
CA LEU A 61 11.16 0.98 -4.28
C LEU A 61 10.95 2.26 -3.46
N ARG A 62 9.84 2.37 -2.70
CA ARG A 62 9.48 3.54 -1.88
C ARG A 62 9.53 4.85 -2.68
N LEU A 63 8.80 4.85 -3.79
CA LEU A 63 8.65 6.00 -4.70
C LEU A 63 7.58 6.94 -4.14
N ALA A 64 8.02 8.02 -3.48
CA ALA A 64 7.12 9.01 -2.87
C ALA A 64 6.17 9.64 -3.90
N GLU A 65 6.57 9.67 -5.18
CA GLU A 65 5.80 10.19 -6.30
C GLU A 65 4.51 9.40 -6.58
N LEU A 66 4.41 8.15 -6.11
CA LEU A 66 3.20 7.33 -6.20
C LEU A 66 2.23 7.55 -5.04
N TYR A 67 2.66 8.21 -3.96
CA TYR A 67 1.84 8.42 -2.77
C TYR A 67 0.47 9.05 -3.08
N PRO A 68 0.34 10.14 -3.86
CA PRO A 68 -0.98 10.70 -4.15
C PRO A 68 -1.89 9.71 -4.88
N VAL A 69 -1.35 8.93 -5.81
CA VAL A 69 -2.14 7.94 -6.55
C VAL A 69 -2.63 6.84 -5.62
N PHE A 70 -1.78 6.33 -4.73
CA PHE A 70 -2.18 5.30 -3.79
C PHE A 70 -3.16 5.82 -2.72
N LEU A 71 -2.97 7.05 -2.28
CA LEU A 71 -3.87 7.70 -1.31
C LEU A 71 -5.26 7.94 -1.92
N ASP A 72 -5.33 8.43 -3.16
CA ASP A 72 -6.60 8.62 -3.86
C ASP A 72 -7.33 7.28 -4.04
N ARG A 73 -6.60 6.21 -4.36
CA ARG A 73 -7.18 4.86 -4.46
C ARG A 73 -7.76 4.35 -3.14
N LEU A 74 -7.07 4.51 -2.02
CA LEU A 74 -7.59 4.14 -0.69
C LEU A 74 -8.76 5.00 -0.23
N ARG A 75 -8.98 6.18 -0.81
CA ARG A 75 -10.12 7.01 -0.41
C ARG A 75 -11.42 6.47 -0.98
N ASP A 76 -11.46 6.28 -2.30
CA ASP A 76 -12.74 6.03 -2.98
C ASP A 76 -12.60 5.26 -4.32
N GLU A 77 -11.40 4.73 -4.68
CA GLU A 77 -11.21 4.09 -6.01
C GLU A 77 -10.81 2.61 -5.99
N GLU A 78 -10.54 2.01 -4.83
CA GLU A 78 -10.20 0.59 -4.70
C GLU A 78 -11.20 -0.14 -3.80
N ASP A 79 -11.83 -1.17 -4.37
CA ASP A 79 -12.80 -2.06 -3.73
C ASP A 79 -12.35 -3.52 -3.75
N ASP A 80 -11.25 -3.84 -4.46
CA ASP A 80 -10.73 -5.20 -4.50
C ASP A 80 -9.99 -5.55 -3.22
N VAL A 81 -10.53 -6.52 -2.48
CA VAL A 81 -10.01 -6.97 -1.19
C VAL A 81 -8.58 -7.52 -1.28
N SER A 82 -8.15 -8.00 -2.45
CA SER A 82 -6.77 -8.47 -2.62
C SER A 82 -5.78 -7.31 -2.78
N VAL A 83 -6.24 -6.16 -3.29
CA VAL A 83 -5.40 -4.98 -3.54
C VAL A 83 -5.30 -4.07 -2.31
N LEU A 84 -6.34 -4.03 -1.48
CA LEU A 84 -6.39 -3.15 -0.31
C LEU A 84 -5.24 -3.38 0.69
N PRO A 85 -4.91 -4.62 1.14
CA PRO A 85 -3.79 -4.83 2.06
C PRO A 85 -2.42 -4.34 1.55
N PRO A 86 -1.96 -4.72 0.33
CA PRO A 86 -0.68 -4.21 -0.20
C PRO A 86 -0.71 -2.70 -0.47
N LEU A 87 -1.88 -2.13 -0.81
CA LEU A 87 -2.04 -0.69 -1.00
C LEU A 87 -1.94 0.09 0.33
N ILE A 88 -2.55 -0.41 1.40
CA ILE A 88 -2.39 0.10 2.77
C ILE A 88 -0.91 0.02 3.18
N ASP A 89 -0.28 -1.14 2.98
CA ASP A 89 1.14 -1.36 3.27
C ASP A 89 2.04 -0.34 2.52
N ALA A 90 1.73 -0.09 1.25
CA ALA A 90 2.41 0.89 0.43
C ALA A 90 2.25 2.32 0.97
N VAL A 91 1.03 2.76 1.27
CA VAL A 91 0.77 4.11 1.80
C VAL A 91 1.44 4.31 3.16
N VAL A 92 1.37 3.32 4.05
CA VAL A 92 2.05 3.36 5.35
C VAL A 92 3.57 3.41 5.19
N ALA A 93 4.14 2.59 4.31
CA ALA A 93 5.59 2.59 4.06
C ALA A 93 6.06 3.94 3.52
N LEU A 94 5.35 4.50 2.54
CA LEU A 94 5.65 5.83 2.01
C LEU A 94 5.48 6.92 3.07
N GLY A 95 4.46 6.83 3.92
CA GLY A 95 4.21 7.70 5.06
C GLY A 95 5.37 7.76 6.06
N ILE A 96 5.85 6.59 6.49
CA ILE A 96 7.03 6.46 7.37
C ILE A 96 8.28 7.07 6.71
N HIS A 97 8.34 7.08 5.39
CA HIS A 97 9.43 7.66 4.60
C HIS A 97 9.18 9.10 4.16
N GLY A 98 8.21 9.79 4.77
CA GLY A 98 8.00 11.23 4.62
C GLY A 98 7.04 11.65 3.52
N ALA A 99 6.26 10.73 2.94
CA ALA A 99 5.19 11.08 2.01
C ALA A 99 3.87 11.33 2.75
N GLY A 100 3.26 12.51 2.56
CA GLY A 100 2.02 12.88 3.24
C GLY A 100 2.20 13.12 4.74
N THR A 101 1.10 13.01 5.50
CA THR A 101 1.11 13.23 6.95
C THR A 101 0.59 12.01 7.71
N CYS A 102 1.13 11.78 8.91
CA CYS A 102 0.64 10.69 9.77
C CYS A 102 -0.86 10.85 10.07
N ALA A 103 -1.31 12.07 10.33
CA ALA A 103 -2.71 12.37 10.63
C ALA A 103 -3.65 12.02 9.46
N GLU A 104 -3.29 12.41 8.23
CA GLU A 104 -4.10 12.12 7.03
C GLU A 104 -4.20 10.62 6.75
N ILE A 105 -3.08 9.90 6.81
CA ILE A 105 -3.07 8.45 6.61
C ILE A 105 -3.88 7.77 7.73
N THR A 106 -3.71 8.21 8.98
CA THR A 106 -4.44 7.64 10.13
C THR A 106 -5.94 7.82 9.99
N LYS A 107 -6.40 8.98 9.51
CA LYS A 107 -7.82 9.23 9.27
C LYS A 107 -8.40 8.22 8.26
N ILE A 108 -7.74 8.05 7.12
CA ILE A 108 -8.19 7.10 6.07
C ILE A 108 -8.19 5.67 6.61
N LEU A 109 -7.09 5.25 7.26
CA LEU A 109 -7.02 3.88 7.80
C LEU A 109 -8.02 3.65 8.94
N SER A 110 -8.38 4.69 9.70
CA SER A 110 -9.41 4.56 10.74
C SER A 110 -10.79 4.27 10.16
N ASP A 111 -11.10 4.80 8.98
CA ASP A 111 -12.36 4.50 8.29
C ASP A 111 -12.45 2.99 7.97
N TYR A 112 -11.35 2.40 7.44
CA TYR A 112 -11.26 0.95 7.24
C TYR A 112 -11.37 0.15 8.55
N VAL A 113 -10.63 0.52 9.61
CA VAL A 113 -10.67 -0.21 10.89
C VAL A 113 -12.08 -0.28 11.47
N PHE A 114 -12.81 0.84 11.39
CA PHE A 114 -14.14 0.97 11.99
C PHE A 114 -15.30 0.55 11.09
N ASP A 115 -15.09 0.29 9.80
CA ASP A 115 -16.15 -0.26 8.94
C ASP A 115 -16.36 -1.75 9.25
N GLU A 116 -17.46 -2.07 9.93
CA GLU A 116 -17.83 -3.46 10.26
C GLU A 116 -18.21 -4.31 9.04
N LYS A 117 -18.41 -3.70 7.87
CA LYS A 117 -18.72 -4.41 6.62
C LYS A 117 -17.47 -4.72 5.81
N GLU A 118 -16.36 -4.07 6.13
CA GLU A 118 -15.09 -4.28 5.45
C GLU A 118 -14.52 -5.66 5.76
N ASP A 119 -13.74 -6.20 4.83
CA ASP A 119 -13.05 -7.46 5.01
C ASP A 119 -12.14 -7.43 6.26
N ASP A 120 -12.21 -8.48 7.08
CA ASP A 120 -11.57 -8.47 8.39
C ASP A 120 -10.03 -8.47 8.32
N GLU A 121 -9.45 -8.95 7.21
CA GLU A 121 -8.02 -8.79 6.92
C GLU A 121 -7.68 -7.34 6.60
N VAL A 122 -8.47 -6.68 5.74
CA VAL A 122 -8.27 -5.24 5.40
C VAL A 122 -8.33 -4.39 6.66
N ARG A 123 -9.32 -4.63 7.52
CA ARG A 123 -9.47 -3.96 8.83
C ARG A 123 -8.24 -4.15 9.72
N GLY A 124 -7.70 -5.37 9.77
CA GLY A 124 -6.54 -5.70 10.59
C GLY A 124 -5.24 -5.12 10.03
N VAL A 125 -5.06 -5.11 8.71
CA VAL A 125 -3.93 -4.46 8.04
C VAL A 125 -3.98 -2.94 8.27
N ALA A 126 -5.15 -2.32 8.17
CA ALA A 126 -5.34 -0.90 8.48
C ALA A 126 -4.97 -0.58 9.93
N TYR A 127 -5.42 -1.39 10.89
CA TYR A 127 -5.09 -1.24 12.31
C TYR A 127 -3.58 -1.32 12.55
N LEU A 128 -2.92 -2.38 12.06
CA LEU A 128 -1.48 -2.53 12.15
C LEU A 128 -0.74 -1.39 11.45
N GLY A 129 -1.27 -0.92 10.32
CA GLY A 129 -0.76 0.21 9.56
C GLY A 129 -0.69 1.48 10.40
N VAL A 130 -1.77 1.81 11.12
CA VAL A 130 -1.80 2.92 12.09
C VAL A 130 -0.77 2.72 13.19
N LEU A 131 -0.73 1.55 13.82
CA LEU A 131 0.23 1.28 14.89
C LEU A 131 1.68 1.45 14.43
N LYS A 132 2.00 0.95 13.23
CA LYS A 132 3.34 1.05 12.64
C LYS A 132 3.69 2.49 12.28
N LEU A 133 2.76 3.23 11.69
CA LEU A 133 2.93 4.63 11.32
C LEU A 133 3.28 5.52 12.52
N TRP A 134 2.67 5.24 13.67
CA TRP A 134 2.92 5.95 14.94
C TRP A 134 4.01 5.32 15.81
N GLY A 135 4.75 4.33 15.30
CA GLY A 135 5.83 3.67 16.02
C GLY A 135 5.39 2.92 17.29
N LYS A 136 4.11 2.52 17.38
CA LYS A 136 3.54 1.73 18.48
C LYS A 136 3.96 0.27 18.42
N ILE A 137 4.32 -0.20 17.22
CA ILE A 137 4.88 -1.53 16.97
C ILE A 137 6.12 -1.41 16.09
N SER A 138 7.08 -2.30 16.31
CA SER A 138 8.29 -2.42 15.50
C SER A 138 8.00 -3.06 14.14
N PRO A 139 8.91 -2.90 13.15
CA PRO A 139 8.80 -3.62 11.89
C PRO A 139 8.74 -5.15 12.03
N ARG A 140 9.37 -5.71 13.08
CA ARG A 140 9.33 -7.15 13.34
C ARG A 140 7.96 -7.59 13.86
N GLU A 141 7.40 -6.84 14.82
CA GLU A 141 6.06 -7.10 15.34
C GLU A 141 5.02 -6.99 14.23
N TYR A 142 5.13 -5.96 13.37
CA TYR A 142 4.30 -5.82 12.19
C TYR A 142 4.35 -7.04 11.26
N ALA A 143 5.55 -7.57 10.99
CA ALA A 143 5.75 -8.67 10.06
C ALA A 143 5.19 -10.02 10.54
N VAL A 144 4.98 -10.19 11.85
CA VAL A 144 4.51 -11.46 12.45
C VAL A 144 3.14 -11.35 13.09
N ALA A 145 2.56 -10.14 13.14
CA ALA A 145 1.21 -9.94 13.64
C ALA A 145 0.20 -10.70 12.76
N PRO A 146 -0.86 -11.27 13.34
CA PRO A 146 -1.99 -11.74 12.53
C PRO A 146 -2.50 -10.55 11.71
N ARG A 147 -2.99 -10.80 10.49
CA ARG A 147 -3.51 -9.74 9.61
C ARG A 147 -5.01 -9.51 9.80
N VAL A 148 -5.71 -10.47 10.40
CA VAL A 148 -7.16 -10.45 10.64
C VAL A 148 -7.49 -9.73 11.94
N LEU A 149 -8.35 -8.70 11.92
CA LEU A 149 -8.61 -7.85 13.09
C LEU A 149 -9.25 -8.63 14.25
N SER A 150 -10.17 -9.55 13.96
CA SER A 150 -10.84 -10.37 14.99
C SER A 150 -9.90 -11.34 15.73
N GLU A 151 -8.73 -11.64 15.15
CA GLU A 151 -7.67 -12.43 15.80
C GLU A 151 -6.78 -11.58 16.71
N MET A 152 -6.94 -10.26 16.70
CA MET A 152 -6.15 -9.30 17.47
C MET A 152 -6.91 -8.81 18.70
N SER A 153 -6.17 -8.51 19.76
CA SER A 153 -6.65 -7.64 20.84
C SER A 153 -6.49 -6.17 20.42
N TRP A 154 -7.39 -5.68 19.57
CA TRP A 154 -7.32 -4.31 19.03
C TRP A 154 -7.96 -3.27 19.97
N ASP A 155 -7.38 -2.07 20.01
CA ASP A 155 -7.84 -0.97 20.88
C ASP A 155 -8.52 0.16 20.06
N ALA A 156 -9.84 0.14 20.05
CA ALA A 156 -10.65 1.16 19.39
C ALA A 156 -10.45 2.58 19.96
N LYS A 157 -10.12 2.71 21.25
CA LYS A 157 -9.88 4.02 21.85
C LYS A 157 -8.56 4.58 21.37
N LEU A 158 -7.51 3.76 21.35
CA LEU A 158 -6.20 4.16 20.83
C LEU A 158 -6.30 4.73 19.41
N ILE A 159 -7.07 4.10 18.52
CA ILE A 159 -7.22 4.60 17.15
C ILE A 159 -7.92 5.96 17.12
N ARG A 160 -8.99 6.15 17.91
CA ARG A 160 -9.69 7.44 18.01
C ARG A 160 -8.77 8.55 18.52
N ASP A 161 -7.99 8.27 19.56
CA ASP A 161 -7.04 9.20 20.16
C ASP A 161 -5.90 9.61 19.18
N LEU A 162 -5.65 8.84 18.12
CA LEU A 162 -4.64 9.14 17.09
C LEU A 162 -5.20 9.88 15.86
N VAL A 163 -6.52 9.96 15.72
CA VAL A 163 -7.21 10.69 14.64
C VAL A 163 -7.47 12.15 15.02
N ASP A 164 -7.68 12.43 16.31
CA ASP A 164 -7.94 13.77 16.89
C ASP A 164 -6.69 14.67 16.96
#